data_AF-C5RYX3-F1
#
_entry.id   AF-C5RYX3-F1
#
_cell.length_a   1.000
_cell.length_b   1.000
_cell.length_c   1.000
_cell.angle_alpha   90.00
_cell.angle_beta   90.00
_cell.angle_gamma   90.00
#
_symmetry.space_group_name_H-M   'P 1'
#
loop_
_entity.id
_entity.type
_entity.pdbx_description
1 polymer ?
#
loop_
_entity_poly.entity_id
_entity_poly.type
_entity_poly.pdbx_seq_one_letter_code
_entity_poly.pdbx_strand_id
1 'polypeptide(L)'
;MYKLYIFDKKLRLLLLDIIERLEINIRTIIAHEIAKQFNIDENTLRNWLNEINIIRNLSAHHSRVWNKSFTDIAIPDFSNPNLSKFKKANAYFSKVALEQKARSRIFGRIAVLWYLVSQTSKNYHWLDKFGELLKDFPDVPNAKIELMGISDSNLALIYNS
;
A
#
# COMPACT_ATOMS: atom_id res chain seq x y z
N MET A 1 51.16 -3.79 -9.23
CA MET A 1 49.98 -2.91 -9.32
C MET A 1 48.77 -3.62 -9.97
N TYR A 2 48.88 -4.14 -11.20
CA TYR A 2 47.77 -4.85 -11.89
C TYR A 2 47.17 -6.07 -11.13
N LYS A 3 48.02 -6.92 -10.53
CA LYS A 3 47.55 -8.08 -9.73
C LYS A 3 46.70 -7.67 -8.51
N LEU A 4 47.05 -6.57 -7.85
CA LEU A 4 46.29 -6.05 -6.71
C LEU A 4 44.92 -5.51 -7.14
N TYR A 5 44.87 -4.82 -8.27
CA TYR A 5 43.61 -4.36 -8.87
C TYR A 5 42.67 -5.53 -9.23
N ILE A 6 43.20 -6.60 -9.85
CA ILE A 6 42.40 -7.79 -10.17
C ILE A 6 41.87 -8.45 -8.89
N PHE A 7 42.71 -8.57 -7.86
CA PHE A 7 42.32 -9.13 -6.57
C PHE A 7 41.17 -8.32 -5.95
N ASP A 8 41.31 -7.00 -5.87
CA ASP A 8 40.29 -6.10 -5.34
C ASP A 8 38.97 -6.16 -6.12
N LYS A 9 39.03 -6.25 -7.46
CA LYS A 9 37.84 -6.47 -8.29
C LYS A 9 37.14 -7.80 -7.93
N LYS A 10 37.89 -8.89 -7.77
CA LYS A 10 37.32 -10.20 -7.38
C LYS A 10 36.72 -10.15 -5.97
N LEU A 11 37.40 -9.49 -5.03
CA LEU A 11 36.92 -9.30 -3.67
C LEU A 11 35.59 -8.53 -3.67
N ARG A 12 35.50 -7.41 -4.40
CA ARG A 12 34.24 -6.66 -4.53
C ARG A 12 33.09 -7.50 -5.08
N LEU A 13 33.35 -8.34 -6.08
CA LEU A 13 32.31 -9.21 -6.64
C LEU A 13 31.83 -10.27 -5.63
N LEU A 14 32.75 -10.86 -4.86
CA LEU A 14 32.39 -11.79 -3.79
C LEU A 14 31.59 -11.10 -2.67
N LEU A 15 31.98 -9.88 -2.31
CA LEU A 15 31.26 -9.07 -1.32
C LEU A 15 29.86 -8.68 -1.81
N LEU A 16 29.70 -8.32 -3.08
CA LEU A 16 28.40 -7.99 -3.66
C LEU A 16 27.47 -9.21 -3.64
N ASP A 17 27.94 -10.40 -4.01
CA ASP A 17 27.13 -11.63 -4.00
C ASP A 17 26.62 -11.96 -2.58
N ILE A 18 27.49 -11.89 -1.56
CA ILE A 18 27.05 -12.22 -0.19
C ILE A 18 26.11 -11.15 0.39
N ILE A 19 26.33 -9.87 0.07
CA ILE A 19 25.46 -8.77 0.51
C ILE A 19 24.08 -8.92 -0.13
N GLU A 20 24.00 -9.21 -1.43
CA GLU A 20 22.74 -9.39 -2.14
C GLU A 20 21.93 -10.55 -1.54
N ARG A 21 22.57 -11.71 -1.29
CA ARG A 21 21.91 -12.85 -0.64
C ARG A 21 21.39 -12.50 0.75
N LEU A 22 22.19 -11.80 1.54
CA LEU A 22 21.80 -11.39 2.89
C LEU A 22 20.62 -10.42 2.86
N GLU A 23 20.66 -9.42 1.96
CA GLU A 23 19.61 -8.42 1.81
C GLU A 23 18.28 -9.06 1.39
N ILE A 24 18.30 -9.95 0.39
CA ILE A 24 17.10 -10.64 -0.09
C ILE A 24 16.49 -11.48 1.04
N ASN A 25 17.31 -12.24 1.78
CA ASN A 25 16.83 -13.07 2.87
C ASN A 25 16.23 -12.24 4.00
N ILE A 26 16.91 -11.18 4.45
CA ILE A 26 16.41 -10.30 5.51
C ILE A 26 15.10 -9.64 5.09
N ARG A 27 15.02 -9.09 3.87
CA ARG A 27 13.79 -8.48 3.35
C ARG A 27 12.63 -9.46 3.34
N THR A 28 12.88 -10.71 2.94
CA THR A 28 11.87 -11.77 2.89
C THR A 28 11.38 -12.13 4.28
N ILE A 29 12.29 -12.31 5.25
CA ILE A 29 11.95 -12.60 6.65
C ILE A 29 11.12 -11.46 7.26
N ILE A 30 11.56 -10.20 7.10
CA ILE A 30 10.83 -9.04 7.63
C ILE A 30 9.44 -8.96 6.99
N ALA A 31 9.33 -9.09 5.67
CA ALA A 31 8.04 -9.05 4.99
C ALA A 31 7.11 -10.16 5.48
N HIS A 32 7.62 -11.37 5.67
CA HIS A 32 6.85 -12.50 6.19
C HIS A 32 6.31 -12.24 7.60
N GLU A 33 7.17 -11.80 8.53
CA GLU A 33 6.80 -11.56 9.92
C GLU A 33 5.81 -10.38 10.05
N ILE A 34 6.04 -9.29 9.32
CA ILE A 34 5.14 -8.12 9.32
C ILE A 34 3.80 -8.46 8.67
N ALA A 35 3.78 -9.21 7.57
CA ALA A 35 2.54 -9.63 6.92
C ALA A 35 1.66 -10.44 7.87
N LYS A 36 2.28 -11.36 8.63
CA LYS A 36 1.59 -12.15 9.66
C LYS A 36 0.98 -11.27 10.75
N GLN A 37 1.72 -10.29 11.25
CA GLN A 37 1.20 -9.32 12.24
C GLN A 37 0.04 -8.49 11.67
N PHE A 38 0.10 -8.15 10.39
CA PHE A 38 -0.94 -7.40 9.69
C PHE A 38 -2.06 -8.28 9.17
N ASN A 39 -2.07 -9.57 9.52
CA ASN A 39 -3.09 -10.52 9.13
C ASN A 39 -3.32 -10.56 7.61
N ILE A 40 -2.24 -10.61 6.83
CA ILE A 40 -2.22 -10.75 5.37
C ILE A 40 -1.06 -11.67 4.95
N ASP A 41 -1.02 -12.08 3.69
CA ASP A 41 0.15 -12.79 3.15
C ASP A 41 1.28 -11.84 2.70
N GLU A 42 2.47 -12.40 2.56
CA GLU A 42 3.69 -11.64 2.20
C GLU A 42 3.56 -10.96 0.84
N ASN A 43 2.98 -11.61 -0.17
CA ASN A 43 2.87 -11.05 -1.51
C ASN A 43 1.92 -9.85 -1.52
N THR A 44 0.81 -9.94 -0.79
CA THR A 44 -0.09 -8.81 -0.57
C THR A 44 0.63 -7.63 0.07
N LEU A 45 1.38 -7.86 1.16
CA LEU A 45 2.13 -6.79 1.81
C LEU A 45 3.16 -6.16 0.87
N ARG A 46 3.92 -6.98 0.14
CA ARG A 46 4.93 -6.52 -0.82
C ARG A 46 4.31 -5.63 -1.91
N ASN A 47 3.18 -6.05 -2.46
CA ASN A 47 2.43 -5.27 -3.44
C ASN A 47 1.94 -3.94 -2.87
N TRP A 48 1.41 -3.94 -1.65
CA TRP A 48 0.95 -2.71 -0.99
C TRP A 48 2.10 -1.76 -0.67
N LEU A 49 3.25 -2.25 -0.21
CA LEU A 49 4.45 -1.41 -0.01
C LEU A 49 4.92 -0.77 -1.33
N ASN A 50 4.81 -1.48 -2.46
CA ASN A 50 5.09 -0.90 -3.76
C ASN A 50 4.10 0.23 -4.13
N GLU A 51 2.81 0.04 -3.87
CA GLU A 51 1.80 1.11 -4.05
C GLU A 51 2.09 2.34 -3.18
N ILE A 52 2.55 2.14 -1.94
CA ILE A 52 2.97 3.24 -1.06
C ILE A 52 4.15 3.99 -1.67
N ASN A 53 5.15 3.28 -2.21
CA ASN A 53 6.28 3.92 -2.89
C ASN A 53 5.83 4.75 -4.10
N ILE A 54 4.87 4.26 -4.89
CA ILE A 54 4.27 5.00 -6.02
C ILE A 54 3.63 6.30 -5.52
N ILE A 55 2.75 6.23 -4.51
CA ILE A 55 2.06 7.41 -3.98
C ILE A 55 3.05 8.39 -3.35
N ARG A 56 4.03 7.90 -2.58
CA ARG A 56 5.09 8.73 -1.98
C ARG A 56 5.87 9.48 -3.04
N ASN A 57 6.31 8.80 -4.10
CA ASN A 57 7.08 9.41 -5.18
C ASN A 57 6.27 10.46 -5.93
N LEU A 58 4.99 10.18 -6.24
CA LEU A 58 4.11 11.17 -6.87
C LEU A 58 3.95 12.42 -5.99
N SER A 59 3.71 12.24 -4.70
CA SER A 59 3.57 13.35 -3.75
C SER A 59 4.87 14.17 -3.63
N ALA A 60 6.03 13.51 -3.52
CA ALA A 60 7.33 14.16 -3.41
C ALA A 60 7.72 14.92 -4.68
N HIS A 61 7.29 14.46 -5.85
CA HIS A 61 7.45 15.15 -7.13
C HIS A 61 6.30 16.13 -7.42
N HIS A 62 5.46 16.47 -6.43
CA HIS A 62 4.32 17.37 -6.56
C HIS A 62 3.37 17.02 -7.72
N SER A 63 3.30 15.73 -8.06
CA SER A 63 2.42 15.23 -9.11
C SER A 63 0.98 15.17 -8.62
N ARG A 64 0.03 15.39 -9.53
CA ARG A 64 -1.40 15.24 -9.25
C ARG A 64 -1.74 13.79 -8.88
N VAL A 65 -2.45 13.59 -7.77
CA VAL A 65 -2.89 12.27 -7.28
C VAL A 65 -4.40 12.05 -7.27
N TRP A 66 -5.21 13.09 -7.03
CA TRP A 66 -6.65 12.93 -6.72
C TRP A 66 -7.48 12.28 -7.85
N ASN A 67 -7.24 12.64 -9.12
CA ASN A 67 -7.90 12.06 -10.29
C ASN A 67 -6.92 11.30 -11.21
N LYS A 68 -5.94 10.62 -10.60
CA LYS A 68 -5.02 9.76 -11.35
C LYS A 68 -5.58 8.34 -11.41
N SER A 69 -5.48 7.70 -12.57
CA SER A 69 -5.72 6.26 -12.71
C SER A 69 -4.44 5.51 -12.41
N PHE A 70 -4.58 4.37 -11.74
CA PHE A 70 -3.51 3.44 -11.43
C PHE A 70 -3.90 2.05 -11.94
N THR A 71 -2.93 1.15 -12.03
CA THR A 71 -3.22 -0.29 -12.12
C THR A 71 -4.08 -0.70 -10.93
N ASP A 72 -4.95 -1.69 -11.07
CA ASP A 72 -5.79 -2.09 -9.95
C ASP A 72 -4.97 -2.54 -8.74
N ILE A 73 -5.32 -2.03 -7.56
CA ILE A 73 -4.71 -2.51 -6.32
C ILE A 73 -5.19 -3.93 -6.02
N ALA A 74 -4.24 -4.82 -5.79
CA ALA A 74 -4.51 -6.19 -5.40
C ALA A 74 -5.11 -6.19 -3.98
N ILE A 75 -6.30 -6.76 -3.85
CA ILE A 75 -6.95 -7.03 -2.56
C ILE A 75 -7.04 -8.55 -2.47
N PRO A 76 -6.64 -9.19 -1.35
CA PRO A 76 -6.69 -10.64 -1.22
C PRO A 76 -8.08 -11.17 -1.48
N ASP A 77 -8.16 -12.24 -2.27
CA ASP A 77 -9.40 -12.98 -2.42
C ASP A 77 -9.58 -13.90 -1.21
N PHE A 78 -10.36 -13.45 -0.23
CA PHE A 78 -10.59 -14.20 1.01
C PHE A 78 -11.50 -15.43 0.82
N SER A 79 -12.07 -15.65 -0.38
CA SER A 79 -12.72 -16.92 -0.72
C SER A 79 -11.70 -18.04 -0.92
N ASN A 80 -10.44 -17.71 -1.21
CA ASN A 80 -9.34 -18.66 -1.32
C ASN A 80 -9.05 -19.32 0.05
N PRO A 81 -9.04 -20.66 0.16
CA PRO A 81 -8.75 -21.37 1.41
C PRO A 81 -7.43 -20.98 2.09
N ASN A 82 -6.41 -20.58 1.30
CA ASN A 82 -5.11 -20.17 1.84
C ASN A 82 -5.15 -18.77 2.47
N LEU A 83 -6.10 -17.93 2.08
CA LEU A 83 -6.25 -16.54 2.50
C LEU A 83 -7.41 -16.34 3.49
N SER A 84 -8.37 -17.27 3.55
CA SER A 84 -9.52 -17.22 4.46
C SER A 84 -9.13 -17.14 5.96
N LYS A 85 -7.92 -17.60 6.30
CA LYS A 85 -7.33 -17.49 7.65
C LYS A 85 -7.11 -16.04 8.10
N PHE A 86 -7.03 -15.10 7.17
CA PHE A 86 -6.82 -13.68 7.40
C PHE A 86 -8.12 -12.94 7.76
N LYS A 87 -8.73 -13.34 8.88
CA LYS A 87 -10.06 -12.89 9.31
C LYS A 87 -10.16 -11.37 9.51
N LYS A 88 -9.13 -10.72 10.04
CA LYS A 88 -9.12 -9.27 10.31
C LYS A 88 -9.09 -8.48 9.01
N ALA A 89 -8.21 -8.87 8.07
CA ALA A 89 -8.16 -8.27 6.74
C ALA A 89 -9.49 -8.50 6.00
N ASN A 90 -10.01 -9.74 6.02
CA ASN A 90 -11.29 -10.07 5.40
C ASN A 90 -12.42 -9.18 5.92
N ALA A 91 -12.62 -9.13 7.25
CA ALA A 91 -13.65 -8.31 7.86
C ALA A 91 -13.55 -6.82 7.48
N TYR A 92 -12.33 -6.28 7.43
CA TYR A 92 -12.10 -4.90 6.99
C TYR A 92 -12.48 -4.70 5.52
N PHE A 93 -11.91 -5.46 4.59
CA PHE A 93 -12.14 -5.24 3.15
C PHE A 93 -13.56 -5.64 2.71
N SER A 94 -14.23 -6.56 3.42
CA SER A 94 -15.66 -6.81 3.24
C SER A 94 -16.51 -5.61 3.66
N LYS A 95 -16.18 -4.95 4.79
CA LYS A 95 -16.87 -3.73 5.24
C LYS A 95 -16.64 -2.56 4.30
N VAL A 96 -15.41 -2.39 3.80
CA VAL A 96 -15.06 -1.31 2.88
C VAL A 96 -15.62 -1.54 1.48
N ALA A 97 -15.91 -2.78 1.06
CA ALA A 97 -16.54 -3.09 -0.23
C ALA A 97 -15.91 -2.32 -1.41
N LEU A 98 -14.59 -2.49 -1.62
CA LEU A 98 -13.86 -1.80 -2.69
C LEU A 98 -14.32 -2.23 -4.08
N GLU A 99 -15.16 -1.40 -4.69
CA GLU A 99 -15.60 -1.54 -6.08
C GLU A 99 -14.44 -1.40 -7.07
N GLN A 100 -14.62 -1.90 -8.29
CA GLN A 100 -13.61 -1.87 -9.35
C GLN A 100 -13.05 -0.46 -9.62
N LYS A 101 -13.91 0.57 -9.59
CA LYS A 101 -13.50 1.96 -9.74
C LYS A 101 -12.60 2.43 -8.60
N ALA A 102 -12.92 2.05 -7.36
CA ALA A 102 -12.07 2.37 -6.20
C ALA A 102 -10.68 1.74 -6.33
N ARG A 103 -10.61 0.50 -6.84
CA ARG A 103 -9.35 -0.26 -6.99
C ARG A 103 -8.39 0.34 -8.02
N SER A 104 -8.88 1.09 -9.00
CA SER A 104 -8.05 1.80 -10.00
C SER A 104 -7.75 3.26 -9.64
N ARG A 105 -8.21 3.74 -8.47
CA ARG A 105 -8.12 5.15 -8.06
C ARG A 105 -7.45 5.32 -6.71
N ILE A 106 -7.25 6.58 -6.30
CA ILE A 106 -6.53 6.94 -5.07
C ILE A 106 -7.24 6.38 -3.82
N PHE A 107 -8.57 6.28 -3.83
CA PHE A 107 -9.31 5.76 -2.69
C PHE A 107 -8.94 4.31 -2.33
N GLY A 108 -8.72 3.44 -3.32
CA GLY A 108 -8.25 2.08 -3.05
C GLY A 108 -6.90 2.04 -2.32
N ARG A 109 -5.99 2.98 -2.62
CA ARG A 109 -4.72 3.13 -1.90
C ARG A 109 -4.92 3.68 -0.50
N ILE A 110 -5.82 4.65 -0.33
CA ILE A 110 -6.17 5.21 0.98
C ILE A 110 -6.76 4.12 1.88
N ALA A 111 -7.64 3.27 1.35
CA ALA A 111 -8.21 2.16 2.11
C ALA A 111 -7.14 1.15 2.58
N VAL A 112 -6.14 0.86 1.75
CA VAL A 112 -5.00 -0.01 2.12
C VAL A 112 -4.08 0.68 3.13
N LEU A 113 -3.74 1.95 2.92
CA LEU A 113 -2.93 2.73 3.86
C LEU A 113 -3.60 2.78 5.23
N TRP A 114 -4.91 3.04 5.26
CA TRP A 114 -5.68 3.07 6.50
C TRP A 114 -5.71 1.70 7.19
N TYR A 115 -5.89 0.62 6.43
CA TYR A 115 -5.78 -0.74 6.97
C TYR A 115 -4.43 -0.95 7.66
N LEU A 116 -3.33 -0.63 6.99
CA LEU A 116 -1.97 -0.81 7.51
C LEU A 116 -1.72 0.04 8.76
N VAL A 117 -2.15 1.29 8.77
CA VAL A 117 -2.03 2.17 9.94
C VAL A 117 -2.85 1.64 11.12
N SER A 118 -4.05 1.10 10.88
CA SER A 118 -4.87 0.48 11.94
C SER A 118 -4.26 -0.81 12.53
N GLN A 119 -3.23 -1.38 11.88
CA GLN A 119 -2.47 -2.49 12.45
C GLN A 119 -1.37 -2.02 13.40
N THR A 120 -0.87 -0.80 13.23
CA THR A 120 0.28 -0.26 14.00
C THR A 120 -0.15 0.67 15.13
N SER A 121 -1.25 1.39 14.96
CA SER A 121 -1.78 2.31 15.97
C SER A 121 -3.30 2.31 15.96
N LYS A 122 -3.90 2.39 17.16
CA LYS A 122 -5.35 2.53 17.35
C LYS A 122 -5.80 3.97 17.56
N ASN A 123 -4.87 4.90 17.83
CA ASN A 123 -5.16 6.28 18.20
C ASN A 123 -4.69 7.28 17.13
N TYR A 124 -4.92 6.96 15.85
CA TYR A 124 -4.44 7.79 14.75
C TYR A 124 -5.59 8.32 13.91
N HIS A 125 -6.02 9.55 14.18
CA HIS A 125 -7.19 10.24 13.60
C HIS A 125 -6.93 10.86 12.21
N TRP A 126 -6.10 10.22 11.37
CA TRP A 126 -5.78 10.80 10.07
C TRP A 126 -6.93 10.70 9.06
N LEU A 127 -7.74 9.65 9.16
CA LEU A 127 -8.89 9.50 8.26
C LEU A 127 -9.94 10.60 8.50
N ASP A 128 -10.10 11.04 9.76
CA ASP A 128 -10.93 12.20 10.11
C ASP A 128 -10.42 13.46 9.41
N LYS A 129 -9.11 13.72 9.41
CA LYS A 129 -8.50 14.84 8.69
C LYS A 129 -8.72 14.75 7.17
N PHE A 130 -8.70 13.54 6.62
CA PHE A 130 -9.02 13.32 5.22
C PHE A 130 -10.50 13.61 4.92
N GLY A 131 -11.41 13.19 5.81
CA GLY A 131 -12.83 13.51 5.72
C GLY A 131 -13.11 15.02 5.76
N GLU A 132 -12.44 15.76 6.66
CA GLU A 132 -12.53 17.22 6.71
C GLU A 132 -12.02 17.86 5.41
N LEU A 133 -10.88 17.40 4.86
CA LEU A 133 -10.35 17.91 3.59
C LEU A 133 -11.33 17.71 2.42
N LEU A 134 -12.12 16.63 2.42
CA LEU A 134 -13.11 16.38 1.37
C LEU A 134 -14.28 17.37 1.42
N LYS A 135 -14.57 17.99 2.57
CA LYS A 135 -15.59 19.04 2.66
C LYS A 135 -15.18 20.30 1.90
N ASP A 136 -13.88 20.55 1.81
CA ASP A 136 -13.29 21.66 1.04
C ASP A 136 -13.05 21.31 -0.44
N PHE A 137 -13.57 20.18 -0.92
CA PHE A 137 -13.41 19.78 -2.32
C PHE A 137 -14.10 20.81 -3.24
N PRO A 138 -13.41 21.30 -4.30
CA PRO A 138 -13.91 22.41 -5.10
C PRO A 138 -15.18 22.03 -5.88
N ASP A 139 -16.20 22.88 -5.80
CA ASP A 139 -17.42 22.77 -6.61
C ASP A 139 -17.18 23.33 -8.01
N VAL A 140 -16.73 22.46 -8.93
CA VAL A 140 -16.55 22.80 -10.34
C VAL A 140 -17.09 21.67 -11.25
N PRO A 141 -17.68 21.98 -12.42
CA PRO A 141 -18.46 21.01 -13.21
C PRO A 141 -17.73 19.70 -13.58
N ASN A 142 -16.41 19.75 -13.74
CA ASN A 142 -15.58 18.62 -14.19
C ASN A 142 -14.73 17.99 -13.06
N ALA A 143 -14.94 18.39 -11.80
CA ALA A 143 -14.30 17.77 -10.66
C ALA A 143 -15.38 17.24 -9.72
N LYS A 144 -15.40 15.92 -9.55
CA LYS A 144 -16.27 15.27 -8.58
C LYS A 144 -15.47 14.28 -7.74
N ILE A 145 -15.89 14.10 -6.48
CA ILE A 145 -15.22 13.24 -5.51
C ILE A 145 -15.18 11.77 -5.98
N GLU A 146 -16.15 11.33 -6.78
CA GLU A 146 -16.18 9.95 -7.30
C GLU A 146 -15.06 9.67 -8.30
N LEU A 147 -14.40 10.70 -8.84
CA LEU A 147 -13.20 10.55 -9.66
C LEU A 147 -11.99 10.07 -8.84
N MET A 148 -12.03 10.26 -7.51
CA MET A 148 -11.07 9.67 -6.57
C MET A 148 -11.34 8.19 -6.31
N GLY A 149 -12.45 7.65 -6.83
CA GLY A 149 -12.93 6.29 -6.56
C GLY A 149 -13.72 6.16 -5.26
N ILE A 150 -14.17 7.29 -4.70
CA ILE A 150 -15.03 7.34 -3.51
C ILE A 150 -16.49 7.19 -3.98
N SER A 151 -17.23 6.30 -3.35
CA SER A 151 -18.65 6.05 -3.59
C SER A 151 -19.42 6.17 -2.28
N ASP A 152 -20.74 6.36 -2.35
CA ASP A 152 -21.61 6.43 -1.16
C ASP A 152 -21.47 5.20 -0.25
N SER A 153 -21.26 4.03 -0.85
CA SER A 153 -21.00 2.76 -0.17
C SER A 153 -19.78 2.82 0.76
N ASN A 154 -18.78 3.63 0.40
CA ASN A 154 -17.48 3.62 1.05
C ASN A 154 -17.18 4.93 1.82
N LEU A 155 -18.05 5.94 1.70
CA LEU A 155 -18.02 7.15 2.53
C LEU A 155 -18.14 6.83 4.01
N ALA A 156 -18.85 5.75 4.36
CA ALA A 156 -19.00 5.30 5.74
C ALA A 156 -17.65 4.95 6.40
N LEU A 157 -16.63 4.56 5.62
CA LEU A 157 -15.27 4.37 6.14
C LEU A 157 -14.66 5.69 6.59
N ILE A 158 -14.91 6.78 5.85
CA ILE A 158 -14.27 8.09 6.04
C ILE A 158 -14.90 8.85 7.21
N TYR A 159 -16.22 8.74 7.37
CA TYR A 159 -16.96 9.53 8.36
C TYR A 159 -17.31 8.78 9.67
N ASN A 160 -17.06 7.47 9.73
CA ASN A 160 -17.31 6.65 10.94
C ASN A 160 -16.06 5.90 11.41
N SER A 161 -14.87 6.47 11.21
CA SER A 161 -13.57 5.87 11.57
C SER A 161 -13.13 6.07 13.00
#